data_AF-A0A7W0LMY3-F1
#
_entry.id   AF-A0A7W0LMY3-F1
#
_cell.length_a   1.000
_cell.length_b   1.000
_cell.length_c   1.000
_cell.angle_alpha   90.00
_cell.angle_beta   90.00
_cell.angle_gamma   90.00
#
_symmetry.space_group_name_H-M   'P 1'
#
loop_
_entity.id
_entity.type
_entity.pdbx_description
1 polymer ?
#
loop_
_entity_poly.entity_id
_entity_poly.type
_entity_poly.pdbx_seq_one_letter_code
_entity_poly.pdbx_strand_id
1 'polypeptide(L)' 'MGKLVQIRDVPEDVHRTLKARAAKRGVSLSAFVREYLEIVANRPDPEEVWARIESREPVELSKSAAEYVREGREEEGWL' A
#
# COMPACT_ATOMS: atom_id res chain seq x y z
N MET A 1 18.93 7.75 6.32
CA MET A 1 20.09 7.27 5.53
C MET A 1 19.62 6.13 4.63
N GLY A 2 19.79 6.24 3.32
CA GLY A 2 19.35 5.19 2.38
C GLY A 2 20.18 3.91 2.52
N LYS A 3 19.54 2.75 2.35
CA LYS A 3 20.21 1.44 2.24
C LYS A 3 20.16 0.99 0.78
N LEU A 4 21.25 0.36 0.31
CA LEU A 4 21.30 -0.22 -1.02
C LEU A 4 20.50 -1.54 -1.02
N VAL A 5 19.60 -1.67 -1.98
CA VAL A 5 18.87 -2.91 -2.26
C VAL A 5 19.19 -3.34 -3.68
N GLN A 6 19.67 -4.57 -3.85
CA GLN A 6 19.90 -5.18 -5.16
C GLN A 6 18.86 -6.28 -5.37
N ILE A 7 18.05 -6.14 -6.42
CA ILE A 7 17.06 -7.13 -6.85
C ILE A 7 17.69 -7.95 -7.97
N ARG A 8 17.77 -9.27 -7.78
CA ARG A 8 18.36 -10.21 -8.76
C ARG A 8 17.25 -10.93 -9.53
N ASP A 9 17.64 -11.51 -10.66
CA ASP A 9 16.79 -12.41 -11.46
C ASP A 9 15.45 -11.78 -11.89
N VAL A 10 15.44 -10.46 -12.13
CA VAL A 10 14.28 -9.75 -12.66
C VAL A 10 14.08 -10.16 -14.12
N PRO A 11 12.90 -10.66 -14.51
CA PRO A 11 12.61 -10.98 -15.90
C PRO A 11 12.84 -9.77 -16.82
N GLU A 12 13.45 -9.99 -17.99
CA GLU A 12 13.85 -8.91 -18.91
C GLU A 12 12.66 -8.06 -19.36
N ASP A 13 11.51 -8.68 -19.59
CA ASP A 13 10.27 -8.00 -19.96
C ASP A 13 9.75 -7.08 -18.85
N VAL A 14 9.85 -7.50 -17.58
CA VAL A 14 9.53 -6.69 -16.41
C VAL A 14 10.49 -5.51 -16.31
N HIS A 15 11.80 -5.76 -16.38
CA HIS A 15 12.82 -4.72 -16.32
C HIS A 15 12.61 -3.65 -17.41
N ARG A 16 12.39 -4.08 -18.66
CA ARG A 16 12.11 -3.18 -19.79
C ARG A 16 10.84 -2.35 -19.56
N THR A 17 9.79 -2.96 -19.04
CA THR A 17 8.52 -2.29 -18.76
C THR A 17 8.68 -1.22 -17.68
N LEU A 18 9.39 -1.52 -16.58
CA LEU A 18 9.65 -0.57 -15.51
C LEU A 18 10.54 0.58 -16.00
N LYS A 19 11.56 0.29 -16.81
CA LYS A 19 12.42 1.32 -17.41
C LYS A 19 11.65 2.27 -18.32
N ALA A 20 10.73 1.76 -19.14
CA ALA A 20 9.88 2.58 -19.99
C ALA A 20 8.93 3.48 -19.15
N ARG A 21 8.36 2.95 -18.07
CA ARG A 21 7.51 3.73 -17.15
C ARG A 21 8.30 4.81 -16.41
N ALA A 22 9.51 4.51 -15.96
CA ALA A 22 10.41 5.48 -15.33
C ALA A 22 10.75 6.63 -16.30
N ALA A 23 11.13 6.30 -17.54
CA ALA A 23 11.39 7.29 -18.59
C ALA A 23 10.17 8.17 -18.88
N LYS A 24 8.96 7.59 -18.96
CA LYS A 24 7.71 8.33 -19.14
C LYS A 24 7.44 9.34 -18.02
N ARG A 25 7.88 9.05 -16.79
CA ARG A 25 7.77 9.94 -15.63
C ARG A 25 8.96 10.92 -15.48
N GLY A 26 9.98 10.82 -16.33
CA GLY A 26 11.17 11.66 -16.24
C GLY A 26 12.06 11.35 -15.03
N VAL A 27 11.99 10.13 -14.48
CA VAL A 27 12.78 9.70 -13.32
C VAL A 27 13.69 8.51 -13.67
N SER A 28 14.73 8.29 -12.87
CA SER A 28 15.57 7.09 -13.03
C SER A 28 14.79 5.82 -12.66
N LEU A 29 15.21 4.67 -13.21
CA LEU A 29 14.61 3.38 -12.85
C LEU A 29 14.69 3.11 -11.34
N SER A 30 15.82 3.43 -10.72
CA SER A 30 16.01 3.24 -9.27
C SER A 30 15.09 4.14 -8.45
N ALA A 31 14.84 5.38 -8.88
CA ALA A 31 13.88 6.26 -8.21
C ALA A 31 12.45 5.73 -8.37
N PHE A 32 12.08 5.33 -9.59
CA PHE A 32 10.78 4.73 -9.88
C PHE A 32 10.52 3.50 -9.01
N VAL A 33 11.44 2.53 -8.97
CA VAL A 33 11.28 1.31 -8.18
C VAL A 33 11.26 1.62 -6.67
N ARG A 34 12.05 2.60 -6.21
CA ARG A 34 12.04 3.02 -4.80
C ARG A 34 10.65 3.51 -4.35
N GLU A 35 9.95 4.29 -5.17
CA GLU A 35 8.58 4.73 -4.85
C GLU A 35 7.66 3.53 -4.58
N TYR A 36 7.76 2.46 -5.37
CA TYR A 36 6.97 1.24 -5.15
C TYR A 36 7.39 0.51 -3.87
N LEU A 37 8.68 0.44 -3.56
CA LEU A 37 9.17 -0.15 -2.30
C LEU A 37 8.66 0.64 -1.08
N GLU A 38 8.64 1.97 -1.15
CA GLU A 38 8.10 2.83 -0.10
C GLU A 38 6.59 2.64 0.07
N ILE A 39 5.83 2.50 -1.02
CA ILE A 39 4.38 2.20 -0.97
C ILE A 39 4.13 0.86 -0.28
N VAL A 40 4.92 -0.16 -0.62
CA VAL A 40 4.80 -1.50 -0.01
C VAL A 40 5.16 -1.44 1.47
N ALA A 41 6.27 -0.80 1.83
CA ALA A 41 6.73 -0.70 3.22
C ALA A 41 5.82 0.15 4.13
N ASN A 42 5.10 1.11 3.55
CA ASN A 42 4.14 1.93 4.31
C ASN A 42 2.80 1.23 4.56
N ARG A 43 2.56 0.06 3.97
CA ARG A 43 1.37 -0.74 4.25
C ARG A 43 1.71 -1.79 5.32
N PRO A 44 0.89 -1.91 6.38
CA PRO A 44 1.07 -3.01 7.32
C PRO A 44 0.88 -4.34 6.60
N ASP A 45 1.67 -5.34 6.98
CA ASP A 45 1.50 -6.68 6.45
C ASP A 45 0.11 -7.21 6.85
N PRO A 46 -0.62 -7.93 5.97
CA PRO A 46 -1.93 -8.47 6.31
C PRO A 46 -1.93 -9.29 7.60
N GLU A 47 -0.89 -10.08 7.86
CA GLU A 47 -0.77 -10.87 9.09
C GLU A 47 -0.61 -9.97 10.32
N GLU A 48 0.18 -8.90 10.21
CA GLU A 48 0.29 -7.88 11.27
C GLU A 48 -1.04 -7.18 11.54
N VAL A 49 -1.82 -6.90 10.47
CA VAL A 49 -3.16 -6.32 10.61
C VAL A 49 -4.08 -7.27 11.36
N TRP A 50 -4.11 -8.55 11.00
CA TRP A 50 -4.94 -9.55 11.68
C TRP A 50 -4.54 -9.73 13.14
N ALA A 51 -3.26 -9.88 13.43
CA ALA A 51 -2.76 -9.97 14.80
C ALA A 51 -3.13 -8.73 15.63
N ARG A 52 -3.12 -7.54 15.02
CA ARG A 52 -3.56 -6.30 15.67
C ARG A 52 -5.07 -6.25 15.90
N ILE A 53 -5.87 -6.86 15.03
CA ILE A 53 -7.32 -6.96 15.22
C ILE A 53 -7.63 -7.94 16.35
N GLU A 54 -7.01 -9.11 16.35
CA GLU A 54 -7.22 -10.16 17.36
C GLU A 54 -6.77 -9.74 18.76
N SER A 55 -5.76 -8.88 18.87
CA SER A 55 -5.28 -8.38 20.17
C SER A 55 -6.16 -7.29 20.80
N ARG A 56 -7.17 -6.77 20.08
CA ARG A 56 -8.10 -5.76 20.61
C ARG A 56 -9.27 -6.45 21.31
N GLU A 57 -9.78 -5.81 22.36
CA GLU A 57 -11.02 -6.26 23.00
C GLU A 57 -12.18 -6.19 21.99
N PRO A 58 -12.92 -7.30 21.77
CA PRO A 58 -14.08 -7.29 20.89
C PRO A 58 -15.15 -6.31 21.39
N VAL A 59 -15.78 -5.60 20.45
CA VAL A 59 -16.89 -4.69 20.74
C VAL A 59 -18.17 -5.21 20.11
N GLU A 60 -19.26 -5.17 20.88
CA GLU A 60 -20.59 -5.41 20.36
C GLU A 60 -21.10 -4.14 19.66
N LEU A 61 -21.38 -4.24 18.37
CA LEU A 61 -21.89 -3.11 17.58
C LEU A 61 -23.42 -3.21 17.49
N SER A 62 -24.12 -2.09 17.66
CA SER A 62 -25.59 -2.07 17.54
C SER A 62 -26.10 -2.17 16.09
N LYS A 63 -25.20 -1.98 15.11
CA LYS A 63 -25.43 -2.15 13.68
C LYS A 63 -24.11 -2.50 12.97
N SER A 64 -24.15 -2.84 11.69
CA SER A 64 -22.95 -3.28 10.98
C SER A 64 -21.90 -2.16 10.85
N ALA A 65 -20.61 -2.53 10.82
CA ALA A 65 -19.54 -1.58 10.56
C ALA A 65 -19.72 -0.84 9.21
N ALA A 66 -20.32 -1.49 8.22
CA ALA A 66 -20.60 -0.89 6.92
C ALA A 66 -21.66 0.23 7.00
N GLU A 67 -22.65 0.10 7.88
CA GLU A 67 -23.66 1.14 8.13
C GLU A 67 -23.03 2.37 8.80
N TYR A 68 -22.20 2.16 9.83
CA TYR A 68 -21.46 3.28 10.46
C TYR A 68 -20.58 4.04 9.47
N VAL A 69 -19.86 3.34 8.59
CA VAL A 69 -19.00 3.98 7.58
C VAL A 69 -19.83 4.76 6.56
N ARG A 70 -21.01 4.26 6.18
CA ARG A 70 -21.90 4.95 5.25
C ARG A 70 -22.41 6.25 5.84
N GLU A 71 -22.96 6.20 7.04
CA GLU A 71 -23.48 7.38 7.74
C GLU A 71 -22.40 8.46 7.89
N GLY A 72 -21.19 8.09 8.32
CA GLY A 72 -20.09 9.06 8.44
C GLY A 72 -19.70 9.71 7.10
N ARG A 73 -19.81 8.99 5.97
CA ARG A 73 -19.55 9.57 4.64
C ARG A 73 -20.66 10.52 4.18
N GLU A 74 -21.90 10.21 4.53
CA GLU A 74 -23.07 11.07 4.27
C GLU A 74 -22.99 12.36 5.10
N GLU A 75 -22.59 12.27 6.37
CA GLU A 75 -22.39 13.42 7.27
C GLU A 75 -21.26 14.35 6.82
N GLU A 76 -20.14 13.79 6.36
CA GLU A 76 -18.99 14.56 5.87
C GLU A 76 -19.14 15.04 4.40
N GLY A 77 -20.24 14.70 3.72
CA GLY A 77 -20.52 15.16 2.35
C GLY A 77 -19.66 14.53 1.26
N TRP A 78 -19.16 13.30 1.49
CA TRP A 78 -18.42 12.53 0.47
C TRP A 78 -19.34 11.85 -0.56
N LEU A 79 -20.65 11.89 -0.32
CA LEU A 79 -21.71 11.27 -1.11
C LEU A 79 -22.77 12.30 -1.52
#